data_AF-A0A6L2KYS4-F1
#
_entry.id   AF-A0A6L2KYS4-F1
#
_cell.length_a   1.000
_cell.length_b   1.000
_cell.length_c   1.000
_cell.angle_alpha   90.00
_cell.angle_beta   90.00
_cell.angle_gamma   90.00
#
_symmetry.space_group_name_H-M   'P 1'
#
loop_
_entity.id
_entity.type
_entity.pdbx_description
1 polymer ?
#
loop_
_entity_poly.entity_id
_entity_poly.type
_entity_poly.pdbx_seq_one_letter_code
_entity_poly.pdbx_strand_id
1 'polypeptide(L)'
;MHGQEAIDIFKAGHEGPTGGHHGANLTAKKVFDAGFFWPTIYRDAHAMIKSCNTCQRQGKFSQRDEMPQNAIQVCKIFDVWGIDFMGPFPSSRGNKYIFVVVDYFSKWVEANALPTNDARVVVKFLKSLFTRFGTPRAIISDRGIYFCNDQFAKVMSKYEVTHHLSTAYHPQTSGQAEVSNRGLKHILERTVGENHASWSDKLNDALWAFHTAFKTPISDHRKLQLNELNELRDQAYENSLIYKERTKKLYDFKIKNCIFNVGDQVLLFNSHLKIFSGKLKTRWSRPFTITQVFLYGTVELSQPDGPNFKVNGHHVKHYLGGDIPSKVVPDLHTISMDKLMRGSSQAM
;
A
#
# COMPACT_ATOMS: atom_id res chain seq x y z
N MET A 1 -46.61 17.96 6.98
CA MET A 1 -46.08 18.77 8.10
C MET A 1 -45.83 17.87 9.32
N HIS A 2 -44.78 17.04 9.29
CA HIS A 2 -44.37 16.27 10.48
C HIS A 2 -42.90 16.56 10.88
N GLY A 3 -42.26 17.56 10.26
CA GLY A 3 -40.81 17.67 10.17
C GLY A 3 -40.10 17.64 11.52
N GLN A 4 -40.39 18.60 12.40
CA GLN A 4 -39.65 18.74 13.66
C GLN A 4 -40.08 17.71 14.71
N GLU A 5 -41.38 17.51 14.90
CA GLU A 5 -41.91 16.57 15.89
C GLU A 5 -41.49 15.12 15.61
N ALA A 6 -41.51 14.69 14.35
CA ALA A 6 -41.04 13.36 13.97
C ALA A 6 -39.53 13.18 14.23
N ILE A 7 -38.72 14.23 13.98
CA ILE A 7 -37.29 14.22 14.30
C ILE A 7 -37.09 14.10 15.81
N ASP A 8 -37.84 14.85 16.61
CA ASP A 8 -37.71 14.85 18.07
C ASP A 8 -38.11 13.51 18.67
N ILE A 9 -39.20 12.90 18.18
CA ILE A 9 -39.62 11.54 18.57
C ILE A 9 -38.52 10.52 18.26
N PHE A 10 -37.95 10.58 17.05
CA PHE A 10 -36.87 9.66 16.71
C PHE A 10 -35.58 9.92 17.48
N LYS A 11 -35.20 11.19 17.72
CA LYS A 11 -34.06 11.55 18.56
C LYS A 11 -34.24 10.97 19.97
N ALA A 12 -35.42 11.13 20.58
CA ALA A 12 -35.72 10.53 21.87
C ALA A 12 -35.64 8.99 21.84
N GLY A 13 -36.18 8.37 20.78
CA GLY A 13 -36.17 6.91 20.61
C GLY A 13 -34.80 6.30 20.28
N HIS A 14 -33.86 7.09 19.74
CA HIS A 14 -32.55 6.64 19.25
C HIS A 14 -31.38 7.08 20.16
N GLU A 15 -31.34 8.35 20.55
CA GLU A 15 -30.28 8.98 21.34
C GLU A 15 -30.63 9.06 22.83
N GLY A 16 -31.92 8.95 23.18
CA GLY A 16 -32.37 8.97 24.57
C GLY A 16 -31.84 7.79 25.39
N PRO A 17 -32.03 7.82 26.73
CA PRO A 17 -31.48 6.81 27.65
C PRO A 17 -31.86 5.37 27.31
N THR A 18 -33.02 5.15 26.68
CA THR A 18 -33.50 3.83 26.27
C THR A 18 -33.21 3.51 24.80
N GLY A 19 -32.62 4.44 24.04
CA GLY A 19 -32.55 4.39 22.58
C GLY A 19 -31.41 3.56 22.01
N GLY A 20 -30.26 3.51 22.70
CA GLY A 20 -29.18 2.57 22.40
C GLY A 20 -28.55 2.67 21.00
N HIS A 21 -28.81 3.75 20.24
CA HIS A 21 -28.31 3.95 18.88
C HIS A 21 -28.60 2.78 17.92
N HIS A 22 -29.76 2.15 18.05
CA HIS A 22 -30.17 1.04 17.20
C HIS A 22 -30.32 1.44 15.72
N GLY A 23 -30.28 0.44 14.82
CA GLY A 23 -30.49 0.66 13.39
C GLY A 23 -31.92 1.12 13.05
N ALA A 24 -32.08 1.80 11.91
CA ALA A 24 -33.32 2.49 11.52
C ALA A 24 -34.60 1.65 11.59
N ASN A 25 -34.55 0.39 11.16
CA ASN A 25 -35.73 -0.48 11.21
C ASN A 25 -36.17 -0.76 12.67
N LEU A 26 -35.21 -0.92 13.59
CA LEU A 26 -35.51 -1.19 14.99
C LEU A 26 -35.96 0.09 15.71
N THR A 27 -35.34 1.23 15.41
CA THR A 27 -35.79 2.53 15.92
C THR A 27 -37.20 2.87 15.43
N ALA A 28 -37.49 2.69 14.15
CA ALA A 28 -38.83 2.91 13.60
C ALA A 28 -39.87 1.97 14.23
N LYS A 29 -39.53 0.68 14.39
CA LYS A 29 -40.39 -0.28 15.09
C LYS A 29 -40.65 0.13 16.54
N LYS A 30 -39.62 0.57 17.26
CA LYS A 30 -39.76 1.03 18.66
C LYS A 30 -40.68 2.25 18.78
N VAL A 31 -40.55 3.22 17.87
CA VAL A 31 -41.44 4.39 17.82
C VAL A 31 -42.87 3.98 17.49
N PHE A 32 -43.04 3.02 16.57
CA PHE A 32 -44.33 2.43 16.25
C PHE A 32 -44.97 1.71 17.45
N ASP A 33 -44.21 0.87 18.14
CA ASP A 33 -44.67 0.13 19.33
C ASP A 33 -45.01 1.07 20.50
N ALA A 34 -44.44 2.28 20.53
CA ALA A 34 -44.78 3.33 21.48
C ALA A 34 -46.05 4.13 21.12
N GLY A 35 -46.73 3.77 20.02
CA GLY A 35 -48.01 4.37 19.59
C GLY A 35 -47.90 5.51 18.59
N PHE A 36 -46.69 5.83 18.09
CA PHE A 36 -46.50 6.88 17.09
C PHE A 36 -46.43 6.28 15.68
N PHE A 37 -47.18 6.84 14.74
CA PHE A 37 -47.21 6.35 13.36
C PHE A 37 -47.33 7.47 12.34
N TRP A 38 -46.61 7.31 11.23
CA TRP A 38 -46.85 8.05 10.00
C TRP A 38 -46.39 7.23 8.79
N PRO A 39 -46.93 7.49 7.58
CA PRO A 39 -46.72 6.65 6.40
C PRO A 39 -45.24 6.44 6.01
N THR A 40 -44.37 7.39 6.35
CA THR A 40 -42.96 7.39 5.93
C THR A 40 -41.99 7.10 7.07
N ILE A 41 -42.48 6.59 8.20
CA ILE A 41 -41.70 6.35 9.44
C ILE A 41 -40.38 5.62 9.21
N TYR A 42 -40.36 4.52 8.45
CA TYR A 42 -39.12 3.80 8.17
C TYR A 42 -38.14 4.62 7.33
N ARG A 43 -38.62 5.29 6.28
CA ARG A 43 -37.79 6.12 5.42
C ARG A 43 -37.18 7.29 6.18
N ASP A 44 -37.98 7.94 7.01
CA ASP A 44 -37.55 9.12 7.77
C ASP A 44 -36.62 8.71 8.93
N ALA A 45 -36.81 7.53 9.54
CA ALA A 45 -35.86 6.94 10.49
C ALA A 45 -34.50 6.65 9.82
N HIS A 46 -34.51 6.10 8.60
CA HIS A 46 -33.28 5.89 7.81
C HIS A 46 -32.58 7.21 7.51
N ALA A 47 -33.32 8.25 7.12
CA ALA A 47 -32.76 9.56 6.85
C ALA A 47 -32.09 10.16 8.10
N MET A 48 -32.76 10.13 9.25
CA MET A 48 -32.23 10.70 10.49
C MET A 48 -31.01 9.94 11.03
N ILE A 49 -31.05 8.61 11.08
CA ILE A 49 -29.95 7.81 11.63
C ILE A 49 -28.71 7.87 10.74
N LYS A 50 -28.89 8.02 9.41
CA LYS A 50 -27.78 8.23 8.48
C LYS A 50 -26.98 9.49 8.81
N SER A 51 -27.62 10.52 9.37
CA SER A 51 -27.02 11.76 9.90
C SER A 51 -26.72 11.72 11.40
N CYS A 52 -26.80 10.57 12.09
CA CYS A 52 -26.42 10.52 13.51
C CYS A 52 -24.89 10.52 13.64
N ASN A 53 -24.32 11.52 14.32
CA ASN A 53 -22.87 11.67 14.50
C ASN A 53 -22.25 10.47 15.22
N THR A 54 -22.89 10.01 16.31
CA THR A 54 -22.39 8.87 17.11
C THR A 54 -22.33 7.58 16.28
N CYS A 55 -23.39 7.29 15.51
CA CYS A 55 -23.44 6.10 14.65
C CYS A 55 -22.41 6.18 13.51
N GLN A 56 -22.28 7.35 12.86
CA GLN A 56 -21.30 7.56 11.79
C GLN A 56 -19.86 7.36 12.30
N ARG A 57 -19.56 7.73 13.56
CA ARG A 57 -18.22 7.58 14.17
C ARG A 57 -17.92 6.20 14.77
N GLN A 58 -18.90 5.30 14.87
CA GLN A 58 -18.68 3.94 15.40
C GLN A 58 -18.70 2.83 14.33
N GLY A 59 -19.20 3.12 13.12
CA GLY A 59 -19.27 2.15 12.03
C GLY A 59 -17.90 1.55 11.67
N LYS A 60 -17.85 0.24 11.44
CA LYS A 60 -16.67 -0.45 10.88
C LYS A 60 -16.47 -0.02 9.42
N PHE A 61 -15.23 0.17 8.99
CA PHE A 61 -14.91 0.31 7.57
C PHE A 61 -15.22 -1.02 6.88
N SER A 62 -16.09 -1.01 5.87
CA SER A 62 -16.35 -2.19 5.04
C SER A 62 -15.32 -2.25 3.92
N GLN A 63 -14.99 -3.46 3.45
CA GLN A 63 -14.18 -3.64 2.25
C GLN A 63 -14.80 -2.94 1.01
N ARG A 64 -16.11 -2.65 1.04
CA ARG A 64 -16.82 -1.90 -0.01
C ARG A 64 -16.55 -0.38 0.02
N ASP A 65 -15.99 0.13 1.11
CA ASP A 65 -15.68 1.55 1.29
C ASP A 65 -14.22 1.87 0.89
N GLU A 66 -13.43 0.83 0.53
CA GLU A 66 -12.08 0.99 -0.04
C GLU A 66 -12.17 1.68 -1.41
N MET A 67 -11.22 2.56 -1.76
CA MET A 67 -11.20 3.15 -3.12
C MET A 67 -10.78 2.11 -4.19
N PRO A 68 -11.13 2.34 -5.47
CA PRO A 68 -10.66 1.55 -6.60
C PRO A 68 -9.14 1.35 -6.55
N GLN A 69 -8.70 0.12 -6.78
CA GLN A 69 -7.26 -0.14 -6.84
C GLN A 69 -6.69 0.57 -8.06
N ASN A 70 -5.79 1.53 -7.83
CA ASN A 70 -4.95 2.04 -8.90
C ASN A 70 -4.18 0.84 -9.46
N ALA A 71 -4.35 0.61 -10.77
CA ALA A 71 -3.64 -0.48 -11.41
C ALA A 71 -2.15 -0.20 -11.21
N ILE A 72 -1.43 -1.17 -10.65
CA ILE A 72 0.03 -1.15 -10.66
C ILE A 72 0.44 -0.86 -12.10
N GLN A 73 1.27 0.16 -12.28
CA GLN A 73 1.77 0.61 -13.58
C GLN A 73 2.13 -0.62 -14.42
N VAL A 74 1.57 -0.70 -15.63
CA VAL A 74 1.82 -1.79 -16.56
C VAL A 74 3.33 -1.86 -16.79
N CYS A 75 4.00 -2.78 -16.08
CA CYS A 75 5.43 -3.01 -16.20
C CYS A 75 5.62 -3.96 -17.37
N LYS A 76 6.32 -3.52 -18.41
CA LYS A 76 6.84 -4.40 -19.46
C LYS A 76 8.00 -5.25 -18.88
N ILE A 77 8.37 -6.31 -19.59
CA ILE A 77 9.58 -7.08 -19.26
C ILE A 77 10.77 -6.11 -19.23
N PHE A 78 11.57 -6.17 -18.16
CA PHE A 78 12.71 -5.27 -17.89
C PHE A 78 12.38 -3.78 -17.71
N ASP A 79 11.12 -3.40 -17.50
CA ASP A 79 10.72 -2.00 -17.31
C ASP A 79 11.02 -1.48 -15.90
N VAL A 80 10.98 -2.37 -14.90
CA VAL A 80 11.25 -2.03 -13.49
C VAL A 80 12.14 -3.09 -12.87
N TRP A 81 13.27 -2.70 -12.29
CA TRP A 81 14.20 -3.62 -11.65
C TRP A 81 14.26 -3.40 -10.14
N GLY A 82 14.26 -4.49 -9.36
CA GLY A 82 14.60 -4.48 -7.95
C GLY A 82 16.07 -4.80 -7.78
N ILE A 83 16.79 -4.00 -7.01
CA ILE A 83 18.21 -4.23 -6.71
C ILE A 83 18.42 -4.40 -5.22
N ASP A 84 19.32 -5.31 -4.86
CA ASP A 84 19.64 -5.59 -3.46
C ASP A 84 21.05 -6.16 -3.33
N PHE A 85 21.61 -6.08 -2.13
CA PHE A 85 22.89 -6.68 -1.78
C PHE A 85 22.70 -7.84 -0.82
N MET A 86 23.46 -8.91 -1.04
CA MET A 86 23.60 -10.00 -0.09
C MET A 86 25.04 -9.99 0.45
N GLY A 87 25.18 -10.06 1.77
CA GLY A 87 26.46 -10.15 2.45
C GLY A 87 26.54 -9.33 3.75
N PRO A 88 27.73 -9.21 4.35
CA PRO A 88 28.99 -9.79 3.87
C PRO A 88 29.06 -11.32 4.04
N PHE A 89 29.59 -12.01 3.03
CA PHE A 89 29.91 -13.44 3.05
C PHE A 89 31.40 -13.66 3.40
N PRO A 90 31.80 -14.89 3.77
CA PRO A 90 33.21 -15.27 3.83
C PRO A 90 33.93 -14.91 2.51
N SER A 91 35.16 -14.44 2.58
CA SER A 91 35.90 -14.02 1.38
C SER A 91 36.10 -15.20 0.42
N SER A 92 35.60 -15.07 -0.80
CA SER A 92 35.76 -16.07 -1.87
C SER A 92 36.44 -15.41 -3.07
N ARG A 93 37.71 -15.74 -3.32
CA ARG A 93 38.56 -15.07 -4.33
C ARG A 93 38.56 -13.53 -4.21
N GLY A 94 38.47 -13.02 -2.98
CA GLY A 94 38.40 -11.58 -2.70
C GLY A 94 36.99 -10.98 -2.77
N ASN A 95 35.98 -11.73 -3.21
CA ASN A 95 34.58 -11.31 -3.20
C ASN A 95 33.93 -11.52 -1.83
N LYS A 96 33.11 -10.56 -1.41
CA LYS A 96 32.41 -10.57 -0.12
C LYS A 96 30.91 -10.30 -0.24
N TYR A 97 30.46 -9.78 -1.37
CA TYR A 97 29.08 -9.38 -1.59
C TYR A 97 28.56 -10.00 -2.88
N ILE A 98 27.26 -10.26 -2.91
CA ILE A 98 26.54 -10.56 -4.15
C ILE A 98 25.60 -9.40 -4.40
N PHE A 99 25.75 -8.74 -5.53
CA PHE A 99 24.80 -7.74 -5.99
C PHE A 99 23.77 -8.42 -6.89
N VAL A 100 22.49 -8.27 -6.55
CA VAL A 100 21.38 -8.95 -7.23
C VAL A 100 20.48 -7.91 -7.90
N VAL A 101 20.09 -8.20 -9.14
CA VAL A 101 19.15 -7.42 -9.93
C VAL A 101 18.02 -8.34 -10.35
N VAL A 102 16.78 -7.98 -10.04
CA VAL A 102 15.59 -8.77 -10.31
C VAL A 102 14.62 -7.97 -11.16
N ASP A 103 14.21 -8.50 -12.30
CA ASP A 103 13.13 -7.91 -13.09
C ASP A 103 11.79 -8.10 -12.37
N TYR A 104 11.06 -7.01 -12.15
CA TYR A 104 9.78 -7.05 -11.45
C TYR A 104 8.72 -7.85 -12.20
N PHE A 105 8.77 -7.88 -13.53
CA PHE A 105 7.76 -8.55 -14.34
C PHE A 105 8.03 -10.06 -14.45
N SER A 106 9.12 -10.43 -15.12
CA SER A 106 9.48 -11.83 -15.44
C SER A 106 10.05 -12.60 -14.26
N LYS A 107 10.43 -11.91 -13.17
CA LYS A 107 11.19 -12.48 -12.05
C LYS A 107 12.56 -13.04 -12.46
N TRP A 108 13.08 -12.59 -13.60
CA TRP A 108 14.44 -12.90 -14.03
C TRP A 108 15.45 -12.29 -13.06
N VAL A 109 16.47 -13.06 -12.70
CA VAL A 109 17.48 -12.66 -11.71
C VAL A 109 18.85 -12.65 -12.37
N GLU A 110 19.56 -11.54 -12.26
CA GLU A 110 20.99 -11.43 -12.58
C GLU A 110 21.73 -11.16 -11.27
N ALA A 111 22.87 -11.82 -11.04
CA ALA A 111 23.68 -11.59 -9.87
C ALA A 111 25.17 -11.54 -10.21
N ASN A 112 25.93 -10.78 -9.42
CA ASN A 112 27.37 -10.64 -9.59
C ASN A 112 28.10 -10.64 -8.24
N ALA A 113 29.22 -11.36 -8.17
CA ALA A 113 30.08 -11.40 -7.00
C ALA A 113 31.00 -10.17 -6.99
N LEU A 114 30.96 -9.41 -5.90
CA LEU A 114 31.71 -8.17 -5.75
C LEU A 114 32.61 -8.19 -4.49
N PRO A 115 33.80 -7.57 -4.54
CA PRO A 115 34.69 -7.44 -3.37
C PRO A 115 34.18 -6.41 -2.36
N THR A 116 33.48 -5.38 -2.84
CA THR A 116 32.99 -4.22 -2.08
C THR A 116 31.57 -3.88 -2.50
N ASN A 117 30.84 -3.18 -1.63
CA ASN A 117 29.53 -2.60 -1.93
C ASN A 117 29.62 -1.17 -2.50
N ASP A 118 30.80 -0.76 -2.98
CA ASP A 118 31.07 0.53 -3.62
C ASP A 118 30.16 0.80 -4.84
N ALA A 119 29.64 2.03 -4.91
CA ALA A 119 28.83 2.51 -6.02
C ALA A 119 29.49 2.35 -7.40
N ARG A 120 30.83 2.50 -7.46
CA ARG A 120 31.61 2.33 -8.71
C ARG A 120 31.42 0.95 -9.32
N VAL A 121 31.46 -0.08 -8.49
CA VAL A 121 31.37 -1.47 -8.92
C VAL A 121 29.93 -1.81 -9.33
N VAL A 122 28.95 -1.31 -8.56
CA VAL A 122 27.52 -1.42 -8.89
C VAL A 122 27.20 -0.78 -10.23
N VAL A 123 27.63 0.47 -10.44
CA VAL A 123 27.40 1.20 -11.69
C VAL A 123 28.04 0.49 -12.89
N LYS A 124 29.24 -0.08 -12.72
CA LYS A 124 29.91 -0.86 -13.79
C LYS A 124 29.05 -2.05 -14.20
N PHE A 125 28.50 -2.78 -13.22
CA PHE A 125 27.63 -3.92 -13.49
C PHE A 125 26.29 -3.49 -14.11
N LEU A 126 25.63 -2.47 -13.57
CA LEU A 126 24.37 -1.96 -14.13
C LEU A 126 24.53 -1.50 -15.59
N LYS A 127 25.63 -0.82 -15.93
CA LYS A 127 25.92 -0.45 -17.33
C LYS A 127 26.02 -1.66 -18.25
N SER A 128 26.62 -2.76 -17.78
CA SER A 128 26.67 -4.02 -18.52
C SER A 128 25.29 -4.64 -18.74
N LEU A 129 24.36 -4.44 -17.80
CA LEU A 129 22.98 -4.89 -17.96
C LEU A 129 22.20 -3.96 -18.89
N PHE A 130 22.40 -2.64 -18.81
CA PHE A 130 21.78 -1.68 -19.72
C PHE A 130 22.13 -1.95 -21.18
N THR A 131 23.35 -2.38 -21.47
CA THR A 131 23.76 -2.76 -22.84
C THR A 131 23.13 -4.07 -23.33
N ARG A 132 22.69 -4.95 -22.43
CA ARG A 132 22.10 -6.26 -22.77
C ARG A 132 20.58 -6.23 -22.84
N PHE A 133 19.95 -5.55 -21.89
CA PHE A 133 18.50 -5.59 -21.66
C PHE A 133 17.80 -4.25 -21.92
N GLY A 134 18.57 -3.20 -22.24
CA GLY A 134 18.07 -1.84 -22.31
C GLY A 134 18.02 -1.16 -20.95
N THR A 135 17.67 0.12 -20.96
CA THR A 135 17.54 0.94 -19.76
C THR A 135 16.13 0.79 -19.16
N PRO A 136 15.99 0.39 -17.89
CA PRO A 136 14.68 0.31 -17.25
C PRO A 136 14.10 1.70 -17.04
N ARG A 137 12.77 1.83 -16.99
CA ARG A 137 12.13 3.08 -16.60
C ARG A 137 12.37 3.41 -15.12
N ALA A 138 12.40 2.38 -14.27
CA ALA A 138 12.64 2.57 -12.85
C ALA A 138 13.49 1.47 -12.21
N ILE A 139 14.29 1.86 -11.23
CA ILE A 139 15.03 0.94 -10.36
C ILE A 139 14.56 1.17 -8.92
N ILE A 140 14.29 0.08 -8.22
CA ILE A 140 13.85 0.07 -6.84
C ILE A 140 14.94 -0.54 -5.98
N SER A 141 15.36 0.18 -4.94
CA SER A 141 16.33 -0.31 -3.97
C SER A 141 15.86 -0.06 -2.54
N ASP A 142 16.55 -0.66 -1.58
CA ASP A 142 16.46 -0.25 -0.19
C ASP A 142 17.10 1.15 0.02
N ARG A 143 17.02 1.66 1.25
CA ARG A 143 17.64 2.94 1.64
C ARG A 143 19.12 2.79 2.00
N GLY A 144 19.78 1.73 1.52
CA GLY A 144 21.20 1.50 1.77
C GLY A 144 22.05 2.67 1.28
N ILE A 145 23.05 3.05 2.08
CA ILE A 145 23.97 4.17 1.78
C ILE A 145 24.69 3.95 0.44
N TYR A 146 24.90 2.70 0.05
CA TYR A 146 25.51 2.28 -1.21
C TYR A 146 24.64 2.55 -2.47
N PHE A 147 23.33 2.73 -2.34
CA PHE A 147 22.45 3.17 -3.43
C PHE A 147 22.09 4.65 -3.35
N CYS A 148 22.16 5.24 -2.16
CA CYS A 148 21.94 6.67 -1.92
C CYS A 148 23.25 7.49 -2.00
N ASN A 149 23.88 7.56 -3.18
CA ASN A 149 25.07 8.38 -3.40
C ASN A 149 25.03 9.16 -4.73
N ASP A 150 25.81 10.26 -4.79
CA ASP A 150 25.85 11.16 -5.94
C ASP A 150 26.28 10.48 -7.24
N GLN A 151 27.18 9.48 -7.15
CA GLN A 151 27.64 8.77 -8.33
C GLN A 151 26.51 7.94 -8.95
N PHE A 152 25.74 7.25 -8.11
CA PHE A 152 24.58 6.48 -8.52
C PHE A 152 23.49 7.39 -9.08
N ALA A 153 23.17 8.49 -8.38
CA ALA A 153 22.21 9.48 -8.83
C ALA A 153 22.57 10.10 -10.20
N LYS A 154 23.85 10.45 -10.42
CA LYS A 154 24.34 10.95 -11.71
C LYS A 154 24.13 9.95 -12.84
N VAL A 155 24.33 8.65 -12.58
CA VAL A 155 24.13 7.60 -13.57
C VAL A 155 22.64 7.41 -13.86
N MET A 156 21.80 7.36 -12.83
CA MET A 156 20.34 7.25 -12.98
C MET A 156 19.81 8.42 -13.82
N SER A 157 20.22 9.65 -13.53
CA SER A 157 19.85 10.83 -14.32
C SER A 157 20.36 10.78 -15.75
N LYS A 158 21.60 10.30 -15.99
CA LYS A 158 22.18 10.19 -17.34
C LYS A 158 21.39 9.23 -18.24
N TYR A 159 20.85 8.16 -17.69
CA TYR A 159 20.08 7.15 -18.44
C TYR A 159 18.57 7.32 -18.28
N GLU A 160 18.11 8.44 -17.72
CA GLU A 160 16.69 8.75 -17.48
C GLU A 160 15.95 7.68 -16.67
N VAL A 161 16.68 6.99 -15.78
CA VAL A 161 16.14 5.95 -14.91
C VAL A 161 15.62 6.59 -13.63
N THR A 162 14.36 6.32 -13.29
CA THR A 162 13.77 6.80 -12.03
C THR A 162 14.18 5.88 -10.88
N HIS A 163 14.92 6.40 -9.90
CA HIS A 163 15.29 5.64 -8.71
C HIS A 163 14.25 5.79 -7.61
N HIS A 164 13.58 4.70 -7.25
CA HIS A 164 12.62 4.65 -6.15
C HIS A 164 13.26 3.96 -4.93
N LEU A 165 13.17 4.62 -3.79
CA LEU A 165 13.57 4.04 -2.51
C LEU A 165 12.38 3.32 -1.89
N SER A 166 12.55 2.05 -1.56
CA SER A 166 11.55 1.30 -0.80
C SER A 166 11.33 1.97 0.56
N THR A 167 10.06 2.17 0.93
CA THR A 167 9.72 2.61 2.28
C THR A 167 9.70 1.39 3.19
N ALA A 168 10.22 1.52 4.41
CA ALA A 168 10.27 0.42 5.39
C ALA A 168 8.89 -0.20 5.72
N TYR A 169 7.80 0.45 5.32
CA TYR A 169 6.42 0.06 5.57
C TYR A 169 5.67 -0.47 4.34
N HIS A 170 6.30 -0.61 3.17
CA HIS A 170 5.64 -1.14 1.95
C HIS A 170 6.35 -2.40 1.41
N PRO A 171 6.22 -3.57 2.08
CA PRO A 171 6.89 -4.81 1.70
C PRO A 171 6.57 -5.32 0.29
N GLN A 172 5.49 -4.83 -0.34
CA GLN A 172 5.18 -5.13 -1.75
C GLN A 172 6.22 -4.60 -2.74
N THR A 173 6.97 -3.56 -2.38
CA THR A 173 7.87 -2.81 -3.27
C THR A 173 9.34 -3.23 -3.15
N SER A 174 9.70 -4.09 -2.19
CA SER A 174 11.06 -4.67 -2.08
C SER A 174 11.04 -6.20 -1.92
N GLY A 175 9.89 -6.79 -1.62
CA GLY A 175 9.78 -8.21 -1.34
C GLY A 175 10.14 -9.12 -2.52
N GLN A 176 10.18 -8.61 -3.76
CA GLN A 176 10.54 -9.43 -4.93
C GLN A 176 12.04 -9.73 -5.00
N ALA A 177 12.88 -8.73 -4.74
CA ALA A 177 14.32 -8.93 -4.61
C ALA A 177 14.62 -9.82 -3.40
N GLU A 178 13.97 -9.57 -2.27
CA GLU A 178 14.16 -10.36 -1.05
C GLU A 178 13.79 -11.84 -1.22
N VAL A 179 12.65 -12.15 -1.84
CA VAL A 179 12.22 -13.53 -2.12
C VAL A 179 13.21 -14.23 -3.06
N SER A 180 13.71 -13.52 -4.07
CA SER A 180 14.71 -14.07 -5.00
C SER A 180 16.05 -14.32 -4.31
N ASN A 181 16.48 -13.39 -3.45
CA ASN A 181 17.69 -13.51 -2.64
C ASN A 181 17.63 -14.71 -1.70
N ARG A 182 16.49 -14.96 -1.05
CA ARG A 182 16.28 -16.16 -0.22
C ARG A 182 16.45 -17.44 -1.03
N GLY A 183 15.88 -17.50 -2.23
CA GLY A 183 16.00 -18.67 -3.09
C GLY A 183 17.43 -18.90 -3.60
N LEU A 184 18.13 -17.85 -4.02
CA LEU A 184 19.52 -17.94 -4.45
C LEU A 184 20.45 -18.33 -3.28
N LYS A 185 20.22 -17.74 -2.09
CA LYS A 185 20.93 -18.09 -0.85
C LYS A 185 20.79 -19.58 -0.53
N HIS A 186 19.57 -20.11 -0.60
CA HIS A 186 19.29 -21.51 -0.31
C HIS A 186 19.99 -22.48 -1.26
N ILE A 187 20.12 -22.13 -2.55
CA ILE A 187 20.88 -22.92 -3.52
C ILE A 187 22.38 -22.88 -3.17
N LEU A 188 22.92 -21.70 -2.87
CA LEU A 188 24.32 -21.55 -2.48
C LEU A 188 24.65 -22.30 -1.18
N GLU A 189 23.78 -22.23 -0.17
CA GLU A 189 23.95 -22.95 1.10
C GLU A 189 24.04 -24.47 0.92
N ARG A 190 23.35 -25.03 -0.09
CA ARG A 190 23.37 -26.47 -0.38
C ARG A 190 24.47 -26.92 -1.32
N THR A 191 24.95 -26.02 -2.18
CA THR A 191 25.91 -26.36 -3.26
C THR A 191 27.34 -26.03 -2.90
N VAL A 192 27.55 -25.09 -1.98
CA VAL A 192 28.88 -24.76 -1.47
C VAL A 192 29.20 -25.71 -0.31
N GLY A 193 30.37 -26.33 -0.34
CA GLY A 193 30.82 -27.23 0.73
C GLY A 193 30.95 -26.53 2.09
N GLU A 194 31.13 -27.30 3.15
CA GLU A 194 31.06 -26.87 4.57
C GLU A 194 31.90 -25.63 4.92
N ASN A 195 33.01 -25.40 4.23
CA ASN A 195 33.89 -24.24 4.49
C ASN A 195 33.40 -22.93 3.83
N HIS A 196 32.34 -22.98 3.03
CA HIS A 196 31.71 -21.85 2.32
C HIS A 196 32.66 -20.95 1.50
N ALA A 197 33.93 -21.31 1.32
CA ALA A 197 34.97 -20.43 0.78
C ALA A 197 34.94 -20.28 -0.76
N SER A 198 34.24 -21.16 -1.47
CA SER A 198 34.18 -21.18 -2.95
C SER A 198 32.82 -20.70 -3.50
N TRP A 199 32.02 -19.99 -2.70
CA TRP A 199 30.68 -19.56 -3.13
C TRP A 199 30.68 -18.71 -4.39
N SER A 200 31.71 -17.88 -4.62
CA SER A 200 31.77 -17.00 -5.80
C SER A 200 31.92 -17.78 -7.10
N ASP A 201 32.63 -18.92 -7.07
CA ASP A 201 32.79 -19.82 -8.20
C ASP A 201 31.50 -20.56 -8.54
N LYS A 202 30.65 -20.77 -7.52
CA LYS A 202 29.36 -21.46 -7.64
C LYS A 202 28.18 -20.53 -7.92
N LEU A 203 28.41 -19.22 -7.98
CA LEU A 203 27.32 -18.27 -8.21
C LEU A 203 26.66 -18.46 -9.59
N ASN A 204 27.45 -18.69 -10.64
CA ASN A 204 26.91 -18.93 -11.99
C ASN A 204 26.14 -20.25 -12.06
N ASP A 205 26.66 -21.32 -11.46
CA ASP A 205 25.97 -22.62 -11.35
C ASP A 205 24.65 -22.48 -10.58
N ALA A 206 24.65 -21.70 -9.50
CA ALA A 206 23.46 -21.43 -8.67
C ALA A 206 22.41 -20.59 -9.42
N LEU A 207 22.84 -19.57 -10.18
CA LEU A 207 21.95 -18.79 -11.05
C LEU A 207 21.33 -19.68 -12.13
N TRP A 208 22.12 -20.53 -12.78
CA TRP A 208 21.63 -21.48 -13.77
C TRP A 208 20.58 -22.42 -13.17
N ALA A 209 20.85 -23.00 -12.00
CA ALA A 209 19.90 -23.83 -11.28
C ALA A 209 18.63 -23.05 -10.91
N PHE A 210 18.75 -21.79 -10.49
CA PHE A 210 17.62 -20.93 -10.16
C PHE A 210 16.74 -20.60 -11.38
N HIS A 211 17.35 -20.38 -12.55
CA HIS A 211 16.63 -20.10 -13.80
C HIS A 211 15.92 -21.33 -14.38
N THR A 212 16.54 -22.51 -14.23
CA THR A 212 16.00 -23.78 -14.76
C THR A 212 15.04 -24.48 -13.81
N ALA A 213 15.03 -24.12 -12.52
CA ALA A 213 14.11 -24.66 -11.54
C ALA A 213 12.66 -24.24 -11.84
N PHE A 214 11.81 -25.21 -12.17
CA PHE A 214 10.38 -24.99 -12.35
C PHE A 214 9.73 -24.50 -11.05
N LYS A 215 9.23 -23.27 -11.06
CA LYS A 215 8.36 -22.73 -10.00
C LYS A 215 6.90 -22.97 -10.41
N THR A 216 6.31 -24.09 -10.04
CA THR A 216 4.92 -24.48 -10.37
C THR A 216 3.93 -24.10 -9.25
N PRO A 217 2.61 -23.93 -9.53
CA PRO A 217 1.79 -24.68 -10.50
C PRO A 217 1.01 -23.80 -11.50
N ILE A 218 1.37 -23.88 -12.78
CA ILE A 218 0.45 -23.81 -13.93
C ILE A 218 1.10 -24.63 -15.05
N SER A 219 0.46 -25.77 -15.33
CA SER A 219 0.55 -26.60 -16.53
C SER A 219 1.87 -27.29 -16.88
N ASP A 220 1.81 -28.62 -16.81
CA ASP A 220 2.76 -29.64 -17.29
C ASP A 220 3.08 -29.61 -18.80
N HIS A 221 2.99 -28.46 -19.49
CA HIS A 221 3.14 -28.35 -20.95
C HIS A 221 4.26 -27.43 -21.44
N ARG A 222 5.32 -27.20 -20.65
CA ARG A 222 6.52 -26.50 -21.12
C ARG A 222 7.76 -27.39 -21.21
N LYS A 223 7.57 -28.61 -21.68
CA LYS A 223 8.62 -29.30 -22.43
C LYS A 223 8.43 -28.88 -23.88
N LEU A 224 9.18 -27.88 -24.34
CA LEU A 224 9.62 -27.70 -25.72
C LEU A 224 10.45 -26.40 -25.82
N GLN A 225 11.15 -26.28 -26.94
CA GLN A 225 12.52 -25.79 -27.08
C GLN A 225 12.76 -24.32 -26.72
N LEU A 226 14.02 -24.01 -26.37
CA LEU A 226 14.53 -22.70 -25.93
C LEU A 226 14.16 -21.50 -26.83
N ASN A 227 13.74 -21.74 -28.09
CA ASN A 227 13.31 -20.69 -29.03
C ASN A 227 11.83 -20.28 -28.88
N GLU A 228 10.96 -21.12 -28.30
CA GLU A 228 9.55 -20.79 -28.02
C GLU A 228 9.39 -19.92 -26.76
N LEU A 229 10.49 -19.69 -26.03
CA LEU A 229 10.46 -19.00 -24.74
C LEU A 229 10.05 -17.52 -24.84
N ASN A 230 10.38 -16.86 -25.96
CA ASN A 230 9.99 -15.46 -26.18
C ASN A 230 8.49 -15.33 -26.47
N GLU A 231 7.93 -16.20 -27.33
CA GLU A 231 6.49 -16.22 -27.60
C GLU A 231 5.68 -16.61 -26.35
N LEU A 232 6.17 -17.58 -25.58
CA LEU A 232 5.59 -17.97 -24.30
C LEU A 232 5.72 -16.87 -23.22
N ARG A 233 6.71 -15.98 -23.33
CA ARG A 233 6.87 -14.79 -22.48
C ARG A 233 5.87 -13.71 -22.87
N ASP A 234 5.71 -13.44 -24.16
CA ASP A 234 4.74 -12.45 -24.66
C ASP A 234 3.30 -12.89 -24.37
N GLN A 235 3.00 -14.18 -24.52
CA GLN A 235 1.69 -14.73 -24.15
C GLN A 235 1.46 -14.70 -22.63
N ALA A 236 2.49 -14.95 -21.82
CA ALA A 236 2.40 -14.78 -20.38
C ALA A 236 2.23 -13.31 -19.97
N TYR A 237 2.78 -12.38 -20.77
CA TYR A 237 2.60 -10.94 -20.61
C TYR A 237 1.15 -10.54 -20.78
N GLU A 238 0.56 -10.87 -21.92
CA GLU A 238 -0.84 -10.60 -22.21
C GLU A 238 -1.77 -11.28 -21.18
N ASN A 239 -1.50 -12.53 -20.84
CA ASN A 239 -2.29 -13.26 -19.84
C ASN A 239 -2.18 -12.65 -18.42
N SER A 240 -1.00 -12.17 -18.02
CA SER A 240 -0.81 -11.48 -16.73
C SER A 240 -1.55 -10.14 -16.71
N LEU A 241 -1.52 -9.40 -17.83
CA LEU A 241 -2.24 -8.16 -18.00
C LEU A 241 -3.74 -8.38 -17.85
N ILE A 242 -4.28 -9.37 -18.59
CA ILE A 242 -5.69 -9.76 -18.57
C ILE A 242 -6.10 -10.22 -17.16
N TYR A 243 -5.28 -11.02 -16.48
CA TYR A 243 -5.61 -11.50 -15.14
C TYR A 243 -5.64 -10.37 -14.11
N LYS A 244 -4.66 -9.46 -14.14
CA LYS A 244 -4.63 -8.27 -13.27
C LYS A 244 -5.82 -7.35 -13.55
N GLU A 245 -6.14 -7.14 -14.83
CA GLU A 245 -7.28 -6.31 -15.23
C GLU A 245 -8.61 -6.94 -14.82
N ARG A 246 -8.79 -8.26 -14.96
CA ARG A 246 -9.97 -9.00 -14.49
C ARG A 246 -10.11 -8.94 -12.97
N THR A 247 -9.00 -9.11 -12.24
CA THR A 247 -8.99 -9.04 -10.78
C THR A 247 -9.33 -7.63 -10.29
N LYS A 248 -8.75 -6.60 -10.93
CA LYS A 248 -9.10 -5.20 -10.70
C LYS A 248 -10.58 -4.95 -11.00
N LYS A 249 -11.09 -5.35 -12.16
CA LYS A 249 -12.52 -5.19 -12.51
C LYS A 249 -13.42 -5.84 -11.47
N LEU A 250 -13.07 -7.03 -10.97
CA LEU A 250 -13.86 -7.76 -9.98
C LEU A 250 -13.76 -7.15 -8.57
N TYR A 251 -12.64 -6.52 -8.24
CA TYR A 251 -12.44 -5.77 -7.00
C TYR A 251 -13.17 -4.41 -7.06
N ASP A 252 -12.94 -3.62 -8.11
CA ASP A 252 -13.58 -2.33 -8.36
C ASP A 252 -15.11 -2.46 -8.50
N PHE A 253 -15.62 -3.57 -9.06
CA PHE A 253 -17.07 -3.84 -9.13
C PHE A 253 -17.73 -3.97 -7.74
N LYS A 254 -16.96 -4.35 -6.70
CA LYS A 254 -17.46 -4.49 -5.33
C LYS A 254 -17.34 -3.20 -4.52
N ILE A 255 -16.63 -2.21 -5.04
CA ILE A 255 -16.38 -0.93 -4.39
C ILE A 255 -17.54 0.03 -4.68
N LYS A 256 -18.00 0.73 -3.65
CA LYS A 256 -18.88 1.88 -3.84
C LYS A 256 -18.06 3.03 -4.44
N ASN A 257 -18.53 3.63 -5.52
CA ASN A 257 -17.93 4.86 -6.04
C ASN A 257 -18.05 5.99 -5.02
N CYS A 258 -16.99 6.20 -4.24
CA CYS A 258 -16.83 7.34 -3.34
C CYS A 258 -16.08 8.45 -4.09
N ILE A 259 -16.85 9.30 -4.78
CA ILE A 259 -16.32 10.54 -5.37
C ILE A 259 -16.33 11.59 -4.26
N PHE A 260 -15.20 12.30 -4.12
CA PHE A 260 -15.03 13.40 -3.18
C PHE A 260 -14.90 14.71 -3.96
N ASN A 261 -15.53 15.76 -3.46
CA ASN A 261 -15.47 17.11 -4.01
C ASN A 261 -14.88 18.07 -2.97
N VAL A 262 -14.34 19.20 -3.44
CA VAL A 262 -13.93 20.29 -2.57
C VAL A 262 -15.15 20.83 -1.82
N GLY A 263 -15.03 20.96 -0.50
CA GLY A 263 -16.12 21.38 0.39
C GLY A 263 -16.86 20.23 1.08
N ASP A 264 -16.67 18.98 0.65
CA ASP A 264 -17.29 17.84 1.33
C ASP A 264 -16.75 17.66 2.76
N GLN A 265 -17.64 17.33 3.69
CA GLN A 265 -17.25 16.94 5.05
C GLN A 265 -16.96 15.46 5.12
N VAL A 266 -15.88 15.09 5.79
CA VAL A 266 -15.42 13.70 5.86
C VAL A 266 -14.87 13.32 7.22
N LEU A 267 -15.00 12.05 7.58
CA LEU A 267 -14.38 11.46 8.75
C LEU A 267 -13.08 10.75 8.33
N LEU A 268 -12.01 10.95 9.10
CA LEU A 268 -10.72 10.29 8.90
C LEU A 268 -10.59 9.06 9.79
N PHE A 269 -10.22 7.93 9.21
CA PHE A 269 -9.95 6.69 9.92
C PHE A 269 -8.54 6.70 10.53
N ASN A 270 -8.44 6.50 11.85
CA ASN A 270 -7.17 6.45 12.55
C ASN A 270 -6.64 5.01 12.63
N SER A 271 -5.72 4.66 11.71
CA SER A 271 -5.11 3.33 11.63
C SER A 271 -4.15 3.02 12.79
N HIS A 272 -3.63 4.05 13.48
CA HIS A 272 -2.69 3.91 14.60
C HIS A 272 -3.35 3.57 15.94
N LEU A 273 -4.68 3.49 16.01
CA LEU A 273 -5.39 2.94 17.18
C LEU A 273 -5.28 1.40 17.28
N LYS A 274 -4.38 0.77 16.51
CA LYS A 274 -3.77 -0.49 16.93
C LYS A 274 -2.85 -0.18 18.11
N ILE A 275 -3.20 -0.69 19.30
CA ILE A 275 -2.31 -1.05 20.43
C ILE A 275 -2.62 -0.39 21.79
N PHE A 276 -3.44 0.66 21.92
CA PHE A 276 -3.83 1.14 23.26
C PHE A 276 -5.21 0.66 23.73
N SER A 277 -5.22 0.11 24.96
CA SER A 277 -6.39 -0.25 25.77
C SER A 277 -7.42 0.87 25.78
N GLY A 278 -8.51 0.67 25.04
CA GLY A 278 -9.63 1.59 24.97
C GLY A 278 -10.78 0.94 24.21
N LYS A 279 -11.35 -0.12 24.78
CA LYS A 279 -12.44 -0.93 24.16
C LYS A 279 -13.66 -0.10 23.69
N LEU A 280 -13.74 1.18 24.08
CA LEU A 280 -14.85 2.10 23.82
C LEU A 280 -14.47 3.35 22.99
N LYS A 281 -13.23 3.48 22.48
CA LYS A 281 -12.83 4.66 21.67
C LYS A 281 -13.21 4.50 20.20
N THR A 282 -13.78 5.55 19.60
CA THR A 282 -14.11 5.59 18.18
C THR A 282 -12.84 5.59 17.33
N ARG A 283 -12.81 4.78 16.26
CA ARG A 283 -11.68 4.78 15.29
C ARG A 283 -11.72 5.93 14.29
N TRP A 284 -12.79 6.72 14.32
CA TRP A 284 -13.03 7.85 13.43
C TRP A 284 -12.77 9.16 14.17
N SER A 285 -11.88 9.96 13.60
CA SER A 285 -11.58 11.31 14.04
C SER A 285 -12.74 12.27 13.71
N ARG A 286 -12.68 13.50 14.25
CA ARG A 286 -13.65 14.57 13.98
C ARG A 286 -13.91 14.79 12.47
N PRO A 287 -15.05 15.40 12.09
CA PRO A 287 -15.26 15.82 10.70
C PRO A 287 -14.19 16.83 10.25
N PHE A 288 -13.69 16.65 9.04
CA PHE A 288 -12.79 17.55 8.34
C PHE A 288 -13.44 18.02 7.04
N THR A 289 -13.02 19.17 6.51
CA THR A 289 -13.51 19.67 5.21
C THR A 289 -12.42 19.45 4.16
N ILE A 290 -12.81 18.95 2.98
CA ILE A 290 -11.88 18.76 1.87
C ILE A 290 -11.56 20.13 1.24
N THR A 291 -10.28 20.49 1.19
CA THR A 291 -9.81 21.73 0.55
C THR A 291 -9.38 21.51 -0.89
N GLN A 292 -8.83 20.32 -1.19
CA GLN A 292 -8.36 19.97 -2.52
C GLN A 292 -8.48 18.47 -2.76
N VAL A 293 -8.85 18.09 -3.98
CA VAL A 293 -8.86 16.70 -4.45
C VAL A 293 -7.79 16.55 -5.53
N PHE A 294 -6.88 15.59 -5.35
CA PHE A 294 -5.82 15.30 -6.31
C PHE A 294 -6.20 14.12 -7.20
N LEU A 295 -5.56 14.03 -8.37
CA LEU A 295 -5.59 12.79 -9.16
C LEU A 295 -5.12 11.61 -8.28
N TYR A 296 -5.68 10.43 -8.54
CA TYR A 296 -5.34 9.16 -7.88
C TYR A 296 -5.86 8.98 -6.44
N GLY A 297 -6.82 9.80 -6.00
CA GLY A 297 -7.57 9.55 -4.76
C GLY A 297 -6.94 10.10 -3.48
N THR A 298 -5.93 10.97 -3.58
CA THR A 298 -5.43 11.73 -2.43
C THR A 298 -6.31 12.97 -2.23
N VAL A 299 -6.69 13.26 -0.98
CA VAL A 299 -7.47 14.45 -0.61
C VAL A 299 -6.73 15.26 0.44
N GLU A 300 -6.85 16.58 0.37
CA GLU A 300 -6.35 17.49 1.38
C GLU A 300 -7.46 17.91 2.33
N LEU A 301 -7.19 17.84 3.63
CA LEU A 301 -8.14 18.14 4.70
C LEU A 301 -7.72 19.40 5.46
N SER A 302 -8.68 20.27 5.75
CA SER A 302 -8.46 21.44 6.60
C SER A 302 -8.44 21.08 8.08
N GLN A 303 -7.63 21.78 8.88
CA GLN A 303 -7.69 21.71 10.35
C GLN A 303 -7.98 23.10 10.95
N PRO A 304 -8.75 23.18 12.05
CA PRO A 304 -8.97 24.44 12.77
C PRO A 304 -7.69 25.00 13.39
N ASP A 305 -6.77 24.13 13.80
CA ASP A 305 -5.66 24.47 14.70
C ASP A 305 -4.26 24.27 14.07
N GLY A 306 -4.18 24.15 12.73
CA GLY A 306 -2.94 23.83 12.05
C GLY A 306 -3.01 23.84 10.53
N PRO A 307 -1.88 23.57 9.85
CA PRO A 307 -1.84 23.52 8.40
C PRO A 307 -2.69 22.36 7.86
N ASN A 308 -3.22 22.56 6.65
CA ASN A 308 -3.88 21.50 5.91
C ASN A 308 -2.92 20.32 5.70
N PHE A 309 -3.47 19.11 5.63
CA PHE A 309 -2.68 17.90 5.47
C PHE A 309 -3.31 16.96 4.45
N LYS A 310 -2.47 16.21 3.74
CA LYS A 310 -2.89 15.28 2.70
C LYS A 310 -3.09 13.89 3.27
N VAL A 311 -4.19 13.25 2.90
CA VAL A 311 -4.51 11.88 3.27
C VAL A 311 -4.91 11.06 2.05
N ASN A 312 -4.67 9.76 2.14
CA ASN A 312 -5.20 8.83 1.16
C ASN A 312 -6.73 8.73 1.35
N GLY A 313 -7.51 8.93 0.29
CA GLY A 313 -8.97 8.83 0.31
C GLY A 313 -9.49 7.44 0.72
N HIS A 314 -8.65 6.40 0.62
CA HIS A 314 -8.94 5.08 1.20
C HIS A 314 -9.20 5.10 2.72
N HIS A 315 -8.72 6.13 3.44
CA HIS A 315 -8.90 6.25 4.89
C HIS A 315 -10.01 7.25 5.26
N VAL A 316 -10.83 7.65 4.29
CA VAL A 316 -11.78 8.77 4.44
C VAL A 316 -13.17 8.31 4.02
N LYS A 317 -14.21 8.80 4.69
CA LYS A 317 -15.61 8.61 4.27
C LYS A 317 -16.42 9.88 4.45
N HIS A 318 -17.47 10.04 3.63
CA HIS A 318 -18.42 11.15 3.74
C HIS A 318 -19.06 11.25 5.14
N TYR A 319 -19.12 12.46 5.66
CA TYR A 319 -19.86 12.84 6.85
C TYR A 319 -21.14 13.54 6.41
N LEU A 320 -22.29 12.93 6.71
CA LEU A 320 -23.60 13.34 6.19
C LEU A 320 -24.36 14.28 7.14
N GLY A 321 -23.66 14.91 8.07
CA GLY A 321 -24.23 15.90 8.99
C GLY A 321 -24.70 15.32 10.33
N GLY A 322 -25.21 16.25 11.15
CA GLY A 322 -25.57 16.18 12.58
C GLY A 322 -25.09 17.47 13.27
N ASP A 323 -25.89 18.09 14.15
CA ASP A 323 -25.48 19.31 14.89
C ASP A 323 -24.13 19.07 15.58
N ILE A 324 -23.13 19.87 15.25
CA ILE A 324 -21.82 19.80 15.89
C ILE A 324 -22.02 20.32 17.32
N PRO A 325 -21.80 19.52 18.39
CA PRO A 325 -21.89 20.05 19.74
C PRO A 325 -20.83 21.15 19.86
N SER A 326 -21.24 22.38 20.14
CA SER A 326 -20.34 23.55 20.19
C SER A 326 -19.34 23.51 21.34
N LYS A 327 -19.35 22.46 22.17
CA LYS A 327 -18.37 22.23 23.23
C LYS A 327 -18.12 20.73 23.40
N VAL A 328 -17.13 20.21 22.71
CA VAL A 328 -16.37 19.06 23.23
C VAL A 328 -15.02 19.62 23.64
N VAL A 329 -14.77 19.52 24.95
CA VAL A 329 -13.54 19.85 25.66
C VAL A 329 -12.33 19.43 24.80
N PRO A 330 -11.27 20.27 24.69
CA PRO A 330 -10.05 19.84 24.06
C PRO A 330 -9.51 18.66 24.87
N ASP A 331 -9.66 17.44 24.36
CA ASP A 331 -8.86 16.30 24.81
C ASP A 331 -7.41 16.58 24.36
N LEU A 332 -6.78 17.48 25.10
CA LEU A 332 -5.34 17.62 25.23
C LEU A 332 -4.82 16.31 25.82
N HIS A 333 -4.63 15.32 24.96
CA HIS A 333 -3.32 14.72 24.89
C HIS A 333 -2.66 15.20 23.61
N THR A 334 -1.94 16.31 23.79
CA THR A 334 -0.80 16.77 23.02
C THR A 334 0.15 15.59 22.79
N ILE A 335 -0.14 14.73 21.82
CA ILE A 335 0.93 14.07 21.09
C ILE A 335 1.37 15.13 20.11
N SER A 336 2.40 15.88 20.49
CA SER A 336 3.07 16.84 19.63
C SER A 336 3.21 16.25 18.22
N MET A 337 2.48 16.84 17.27
CA MET A 337 2.59 16.55 15.84
C MET A 337 3.95 17.01 15.28
N ASP A 338 4.83 17.63 16.09
CA ASP A 338 6.24 17.80 15.72
C ASP A 338 6.97 16.46 15.61
N LYS A 339 6.51 15.42 16.31
CA LYS A 339 7.12 14.08 16.23
C LYS A 339 6.78 13.32 14.95
N LEU A 340 5.80 13.80 14.19
CA LEU A 340 5.45 13.31 12.84
C LEU A 340 6.18 14.09 11.73
N MET A 341 6.78 15.24 12.05
CA MET A 341 7.40 16.15 11.06
C MET A 341 8.91 16.40 11.27
N ARG A 342 9.51 16.08 12.42
CA ARG A 342 10.97 16.17 12.65
C ARG A 342 11.64 14.82 12.59
N GLY A 343 12.00 14.42 11.38
CA GLY A 343 13.03 13.42 11.11
C GLY A 343 14.26 14.07 10.48
N SER A 344 14.83 15.10 11.12
CA SER A 344 16.21 15.62 10.89
C SER A 344 16.42 16.90 11.70
N SER A 345 17.21 16.83 12.77
CA SER A 345 18.41 17.66 13.01
C SER A 345 18.84 17.55 14.48
N GLN A 346 20.16 17.42 14.68
CA GLN A 346 20.92 17.47 15.94
C GLN A 346 20.92 16.22 16.83
N ALA A 347 21.94 15.38 16.62
CA ALA A 347 22.72 14.82 17.72
C ALA A 347 24.16 15.28 17.50
N MET A 348 24.64 16.07 18.47
CA MET A 348 26.05 16.31 18.72
C MET A 348 26.54 15.23 19.69
#